data_AF-A0AAV6WPV9-F1
#
_entry.id   AF-A0AAV6WPV9-F1
#
_cell.length_a   1.000
_cell.length_b   1.000
_cell.length_c   1.000
_cell.angle_alpha   90.00
_cell.angle_beta   90.00
_cell.angle_gamma   90.00
#
_symmetry.space_group_name_H-M   'P 1'
#
loop_
_entity.id
_entity.type
_entity.pdbx_description
1 polymer ?
#
loop_
_entity_poly.entity_id
_entity_poly.type
_entity_poly.pdbx_seq_one_letter_code
_entity_poly.pdbx_strand_id
1 'polypeptide(L)'
;MALGLILGIGRAFRRKRPSSLDILTSSRSPKGYYKGKNCKPTGFHTRKGGYVVMPEKLPNYVVPDLTGFKLKPYVSQCAEETADSAK
;
A
#
# COMPACT_ATOMS: atom_id res chain seq x y z
N MET A 1 37.77 7.69 -34.54
CA MET A 1 37.23 8.59 -33.49
C MET A 1 35.76 8.95 -33.68
N ALA A 2 35.26 9.12 -34.92
CA ALA A 2 33.85 9.46 -35.18
C ALA A 2 32.82 8.45 -34.63
N LEU A 3 33.10 7.14 -34.72
CA LEU A 3 32.19 6.10 -34.26
C LEU A 3 31.91 6.14 -32.75
N GLY A 4 32.94 6.46 -31.94
CA GLY A 4 32.81 6.59 -30.49
C GLY A 4 32.00 7.81 -30.07
N LEU A 5 32.12 8.93 -30.80
CA LEU A 5 31.30 10.12 -30.61
C LEU A 5 29.84 9.86 -30.99
N ILE A 6 29.59 9.20 -32.12
CA ILE A 6 28.23 8.87 -32.58
C ILE A 6 27.54 7.90 -31.60
N LEU A 7 28.25 6.87 -31.13
CA LEU A 7 27.74 5.93 -30.12
C LEU A 7 27.51 6.60 -28.75
N GLY A 8 28.37 7.54 -28.35
CA GLY A 8 28.24 8.31 -27.11
C GLY A 8 27.01 9.23 -27.12
N ILE A 9 26.81 9.95 -28.22
CA ILE A 9 25.67 10.87 -28.41
C ILE A 9 24.35 10.08 -28.52
N GLY A 10 24.32 8.97 -29.28
CA GLY A 10 23.14 8.12 -29.40
C GLY A 10 22.69 7.49 -28.07
N ARG A 11 23.63 7.20 -27.15
CA ARG A 11 23.30 6.72 -25.79
C ARG A 11 22.76 7.84 -24.89
N ALA A 12 23.25 9.07 -25.03
CA ALA A 12 22.75 10.22 -24.27
C ALA A 12 21.27 10.53 -24.61
N PHE A 13 20.88 10.37 -25.89
CA PHE A 13 19.49 10.55 -26.34
C PHE A 13 18.54 9.40 -25.97
N ARG A 14 19.04 8.25 -25.48
CA ARG A 14 18.20 7.16 -24.92
C ARG A 14 17.82 7.35 -23.46
N ARG A 15 18.21 8.45 -22.81
CA ARG A 15 17.65 8.81 -21.49
C ARG A 15 16.20 9.27 -21.70
N LYS A 16 15.25 8.39 -21.37
CA LYS A 16 13.84 8.78 -21.26
C LYS A 16 13.72 9.97 -20.32
N ARG A 17 12.83 10.92 -20.64
CA ARG A 17 12.56 12.10 -19.81
C ARG A 17 12.28 11.63 -18.37
N PRO A 18 12.82 12.27 -17.33
CA PRO A 18 12.58 11.86 -15.95
C PRO A 18 11.08 11.87 -15.59
N SER A 19 10.28 12.72 -16.23
CA SER A 19 8.82 12.77 -16.11
C SER A 19 8.07 11.61 -16.79
N SER A 20 8.74 10.84 -17.66
CA SER A 20 8.19 9.65 -18.31
C SER A 20 8.54 8.34 -17.60
N LEU A 21 9.28 8.41 -16.50
CA LEU A 21 9.59 7.26 -15.67
C LEU A 21 8.59 7.18 -14.52
N ASP A 22 7.93 6.04 -14.40
CA ASP A 22 7.09 5.74 -13.24
C ASP A 22 7.92 5.77 -11.95
N ILE A 23 7.24 6.08 -10.84
CA ILE A 23 7.82 6.04 -9.51
C ILE A 23 8.37 4.63 -9.25
N LEU A 24 9.64 4.57 -8.86
CA LEU A 24 10.30 3.31 -8.49
C LEU A 24 9.57 2.61 -7.33
N THR A 25 9.40 1.30 -7.47
CA THR A 25 8.81 0.41 -6.47
C THR A 25 9.78 -0.71 -6.16
N SER A 26 9.62 -1.35 -5.00
CA SER A 26 10.47 -2.47 -4.56
C SER A 26 10.61 -3.59 -5.60
N SER A 27 9.61 -3.82 -6.46
CA SER A 27 9.65 -4.84 -7.51
C SER A 27 10.25 -4.37 -8.84
N ARG A 28 10.21 -3.07 -9.15
CA ARG A 28 10.69 -2.49 -10.41
C ARG A 28 12.13 -2.01 -10.34
N SER A 29 12.73 -2.05 -9.16
CA SER A 29 14.05 -1.47 -8.89
C SER A 29 15.14 -2.53 -8.78
N PRO A 30 16.41 -2.14 -8.99
CA PRO A 30 17.55 -3.06 -8.84
C PRO A 30 17.70 -3.59 -7.41
N LYS A 31 18.44 -4.69 -7.28
CA LYS A 31 18.69 -5.36 -5.99
C LYS A 31 19.28 -4.37 -4.98
N GLY A 32 18.71 -4.34 -3.77
CA GLY A 32 19.09 -3.40 -2.70
C GLY A 32 18.19 -2.17 -2.58
N TYR A 33 17.31 -1.90 -3.55
CA TYR A 33 16.30 -0.85 -3.42
C TYR A 33 15.16 -1.30 -2.49
N TYR A 34 15.27 -0.95 -1.21
CA TYR A 34 14.26 -1.27 -0.21
C TYR A 34 13.28 -0.12 -0.02
N LYS A 35 12.08 -0.23 -0.61
CA LYS A 35 11.00 0.75 -0.48
C LYS A 35 9.73 0.10 0.07
N GLY A 36 9.30 0.57 1.24
CA GLY A 36 8.09 0.12 1.91
C GLY A 36 6.80 0.67 1.28
N LYS A 37 5.66 0.24 1.83
CA LYS A 37 4.30 0.65 1.42
C LYS A 37 3.57 1.46 2.50
N ASN A 38 4.33 2.17 3.34
CA ASN A 38 3.81 2.98 4.45
C ASN A 38 2.95 2.20 5.47
N CYS A 39 3.09 0.86 5.52
CA CYS A 39 2.47 0.06 6.57
C CYS A 39 3.05 0.44 7.94
N LYS A 40 2.21 0.48 8.96
CA LYS A 40 2.65 0.76 10.34
C LYS A 40 3.49 -0.42 10.86
N PRO A 41 4.57 -0.17 11.62
CA PRO A 41 5.43 -1.24 12.11
C PRO A 41 4.74 -2.01 13.25
N THR A 42 4.84 -3.33 13.23
CA THR A 42 4.31 -4.24 14.27
C THR A 42 5.30 -4.48 15.41
N GLY A 43 6.50 -3.92 15.32
CA GLY A 43 7.63 -4.24 16.18
C GLY A 43 8.86 -3.40 15.86
N PHE A 44 10.06 -3.95 16.09
CA PHE A 44 11.33 -3.27 15.82
C PHE A 44 12.44 -4.24 15.37
N HIS A 45 13.45 -3.71 14.69
CA HIS A 45 14.64 -4.47 14.31
C HIS A 45 15.65 -4.52 15.46
N THR A 46 16.21 -5.69 15.71
CA THR A 46 17.29 -5.92 16.68
C THR A 46 18.64 -5.51 16.11
N ARG A 47 19.63 -5.30 17.00
CA ARG A 47 21.01 -4.96 16.62
C ARG A 47 21.66 -5.98 15.66
N LYS A 48 21.25 -7.25 15.70
CA LYS A 48 21.76 -8.32 14.83
C LYS A 48 20.88 -8.58 13.59
N GLY A 49 20.00 -7.65 13.23
CA GLY A 49 19.17 -7.74 12.02
C GLY A 49 17.93 -8.62 12.11
N GLY A 50 17.69 -9.29 13.25
CA GLY A 50 16.41 -9.95 13.53
C GLY A 50 15.28 -8.94 13.77
N TYR A 51 14.02 -9.39 13.77
CA TYR A 51 12.85 -8.56 14.04
C TYR A 51 12.07 -9.11 15.24
N VAL A 52 11.68 -8.23 16.17
CA VAL A 52 10.88 -8.58 17.34
C VAL A 52 9.50 -7.95 17.20
N VAL A 53 8.46 -8.77 17.20
CA VAL A 53 7.06 -8.35 17.12
C VAL A 53 6.56 -7.99 18.52
N MET A 54 5.87 -6.86 18.65
CA MET A 54 5.27 -6.39 19.90
C MET A 54 3.76 -6.67 19.86
N PRO A 55 3.20 -7.47 20.79
CA PRO A 55 1.78 -7.81 20.79
C PRO A 55 0.87 -6.58 20.91
N GLU A 56 1.32 -5.54 21.63
CA GLU A 56 0.59 -4.27 21.79
C GLU A 56 0.43 -3.48 20.48
N LYS A 57 1.32 -3.68 19.52
CA LYS A 57 1.26 -3.00 18.21
C LYS A 57 0.45 -3.77 17.18
N LEU A 58 0.05 -5.00 17.49
CA LEU A 58 -0.78 -5.80 16.60
C LEU A 58 -2.24 -5.32 16.69
N PRO A 59 -2.92 -5.11 15.55
CA PRO A 59 -4.33 -4.76 15.57
C PRO A 59 -5.15 -5.94 16.13
N ASN A 60 -5.94 -5.67 17.16
CA ASN A 60 -6.88 -6.65 17.73
C ASN A 60 -8.30 -6.34 17.27
N TYR A 61 -8.87 -7.20 16.44
CA TYR A 61 -10.23 -7.07 15.95
C TYR A 61 -11.18 -7.83 16.86
N VAL A 62 -12.00 -7.11 17.62
CA VAL A 62 -13.05 -7.69 18.47
C VAL A 62 -14.25 -8.03 17.59
N VAL A 63 -14.27 -9.25 17.07
CA VAL A 63 -15.37 -9.75 16.24
C VAL A 63 -16.48 -10.32 17.15
N PRO A 64 -17.70 -9.75 17.14
CA PRO A 64 -18.80 -10.28 17.93
C PRO A 64 -19.38 -11.55 17.30
N ASP A 65 -20.07 -12.36 18.11
CA ASP A 65 -20.88 -13.46 17.60
C ASP A 65 -22.17 -12.92 16.97
N LEU A 66 -22.50 -13.41 15.78
CA LEU A 66 -23.66 -13.00 14.99
C LEU A 66 -24.69 -14.13 14.85
N THR A 67 -24.57 -15.21 15.63
CA THR A 67 -25.57 -16.28 15.64
C THR A 67 -26.96 -15.73 16.02
N GLY A 68 -27.95 -15.96 15.16
CA GLY A 68 -29.32 -15.46 15.37
C GLY A 68 -29.54 -13.97 15.06
N PHE A 69 -28.56 -13.27 14.46
CA PHE A 69 -28.70 -11.87 14.11
C PHE A 69 -29.72 -11.67 12.97
N LYS A 70 -30.80 -10.92 13.25
CA LYS A 70 -31.93 -10.74 12.31
C LYS A 70 -31.64 -9.75 11.18
N LEU A 71 -30.71 -8.82 11.39
CA LEU A 71 -30.41 -7.77 10.41
C LEU A 71 -29.58 -8.33 9.26
N LYS A 72 -29.86 -7.83 8.06
CA LYS A 72 -29.15 -8.17 6.82
C LYS A 72 -28.47 -6.91 6.26
N PRO A 73 -27.46 -7.03 5.37
CA PRO A 73 -26.76 -5.88 4.79
C PRO A 73 -27.64 -4.94 3.96
N TYR A 74 -28.81 -5.43 3.53
CA TYR A 74 -29.75 -4.71 2.70
C TYR A 74 -31.14 -4.70 3.32
N VAL A 75 -31.90 -3.66 3.01
CA VAL A 75 -33.27 -3.44 3.46
C VAL A 75 -34.25 -3.75 2.32
N SER A 76 -35.51 -4.04 2.66
CA SER A 76 -36.60 -4.13 1.68
C SER A 76 -36.85 -2.79 1.01
N GLN A 77 -37.21 -2.81 -0.28
CA GLN A 77 -37.59 -1.60 -1.02
C GLN A 77 -38.93 -0.99 -0.58
N CYS A 78 -39.75 -1.76 0.13
CA CYS A 78 -41.07 -1.36 0.62
C CYS A 78 -41.02 -0.96 2.11
N ALA A 79 -40.02 -0.18 2.52
CA ALA A 79 -39.97 0.37 3.87
C ALA A 79 -40.84 1.63 3.96
N GLU A 80 -41.57 1.80 5.07
CA GLU A 80 -42.33 3.02 5.33
C GLU A 80 -41.40 4.16 5.74
N GLU A 81 -41.67 5.38 5.25
CA GLU A 81 -40.87 6.56 5.61
C GLU A 81 -41.19 7.01 7.04
N THR A 82 -40.20 6.96 7.91
CA THR A 82 -40.29 7.52 9.26
C THR A 82 -39.88 8.99 9.22
N ALA A 83 -40.77 9.89 9.67
CA ALA A 83 -40.40 11.29 9.87
C ALA A 83 -39.30 11.37 10.94
N ASP A 84 -38.16 11.97 10.60
CA ASP A 84 -37.05 12.18 11.53
C ASP A 84 -37.58 12.95 12.75
N SER A 85 -37.66 12.28 13.91
CA SER A 85 -37.98 12.92 15.17
C SER A 85 -36.89 13.94 15.47
N ALA A 86 -37.17 15.19 15.13
CA ALA A 86 -36.32 16.34 15.34
C ALA A 86 -35.81 16.33 16.79
N LYS A 87 -34.49 16.36 16.92
CA LYS A 87 -33.79 16.56 18.18
C LYS A 87 -33.41 18.03 18.31
#